data_AF-A0A7S1EGW9-F1
#
_entry.id   AF-A0A7S1EGW9-F1
#
_cell.length_a   1.000
_cell.length_b   1.000
_cell.length_c   1.000
_cell.angle_alpha   90.00
_cell.angle_beta   90.00
_cell.angle_gamma   90.00
#
_symmetry.space_group_name_H-M   'P 1'
#
loop_
_entity.id
_entity.type
_entity.pdbx_description
1 polymer ?
#
loop_
_entity_poly.entity_id
_entity_poly.type
_entity_poly.pdbx_seq_one_letter_code
_entity_poly.pdbx_strand_id
1 'polypeptide(L)'
;MLIGREKSLLHTKDRGGSTPLHTAAREGRGDTCRIIIEMGGDASVRDTLYRTPVDVAGLSDADEEVGKRGKLQPNIRKRRKAREAILGAQASARVLVVYHDECLGHVTKEGHQEAPARIKAIADKVRSNKGSDRFLEWEIDFSDECERAPLSVIRRVHSEDYVSFVRDLSSQVQNEDESSGPVPYTPRVQNALKNPQWQGGSKGVKDGGESDTFFSKGSLNAALRATGAVCFAIDRVLAGKNKSAFCCVRPPGHHVGYNGLLKDCISCGFCIFNNVMAGAMYALETYPKSIKRVAVIDLDVHHGNGSEDIVRRISRERPDSVFFFSVHVYQPQGSGLPENYEFYPGSGGGDDVVHNIVNAPLVPCWCNDKNRFTAAGAKKHFGHFPPSAASPSSSSTLGYCSGRDWFKHQIRDRLL
;
A
#
# COMPACT_ATOMS: atom_id res chain seq x y z
N MET A 1 19.75 -35.90 -19.39
CA MET A 1 19.77 -35.40 -17.99
C MET A 1 19.30 -36.52 -17.07
N LEU A 2 20.00 -36.76 -15.96
CA LEU A 2 19.61 -37.75 -14.92
C LEU A 2 18.16 -37.57 -14.43
N ILE A 3 17.69 -36.33 -14.40
CA ILE A 3 16.33 -35.92 -13.99
C ILE A 3 15.21 -36.54 -14.86
N GLY A 4 15.49 -36.88 -16.12
CA GLY A 4 14.51 -37.56 -16.99
C GLY A 4 14.25 -39.02 -16.61
N ARG A 5 15.11 -39.61 -15.77
CA ARG A 5 14.97 -40.99 -15.30
C ARG A 5 14.35 -41.07 -13.91
N GLU A 6 14.42 -39.98 -13.12
CA GLU A 6 13.90 -39.94 -11.76
C GLU A 6 13.35 -38.54 -11.42
N LYS A 7 12.03 -38.35 -11.58
CA LYS A 7 11.38 -37.04 -11.35
C LYS A 7 11.45 -36.57 -9.89
N SER A 8 11.59 -37.50 -8.93
CA SER A 8 11.77 -37.19 -7.49
C SER A 8 12.92 -36.21 -7.24
N LEU A 9 13.98 -36.29 -8.06
CA LEU A 9 15.18 -35.47 -7.93
C LEU A 9 14.88 -33.97 -8.10
N LEU A 10 13.82 -33.59 -8.84
CA LEU A 10 13.40 -32.20 -9.03
C LEU A 10 13.10 -31.46 -7.71
N HIS A 11 12.66 -32.20 -6.70
CA HIS A 11 12.22 -31.65 -5.42
C HIS A 11 13.22 -31.89 -4.28
N THR A 12 14.36 -32.52 -4.58
CA THR A 12 15.43 -32.72 -3.59
C THR A 12 15.96 -31.37 -3.12
N LYS A 13 16.26 -31.28 -1.82
CA LYS A 13 16.79 -30.08 -1.19
C LYS A 13 18.18 -30.36 -0.63
N ASP A 14 19.11 -29.44 -0.83
CA ASP A 14 20.41 -29.48 -0.14
C ASP A 14 20.29 -29.04 1.33
N ARG A 15 21.43 -28.96 2.05
CA ARG A 15 21.47 -28.50 3.46
C ARG A 15 20.95 -27.08 3.65
N GLY A 16 20.96 -26.25 2.61
CA GLY A 16 20.41 -24.89 2.60
C GLY A 16 18.96 -24.83 2.13
N GLY A 17 18.29 -25.97 1.92
CA GLY A 17 16.91 -26.00 1.40
C GLY A 17 16.80 -25.71 -0.10
N SER A 18 17.91 -25.55 -0.82
CA SER A 18 17.91 -25.22 -2.25
C SER A 18 17.59 -26.46 -3.10
N THR A 19 16.68 -26.29 -4.05
CA THR A 19 16.36 -27.29 -5.09
C THR A 19 17.31 -27.21 -6.29
N PRO A 20 17.30 -28.18 -7.22
CA PRO A 20 18.00 -28.04 -8.49
C PRO A 20 17.65 -26.74 -9.24
N LEU A 21 16.39 -26.27 -9.12
CA LEU A 21 15.95 -25.01 -9.73
C LEU A 21 16.65 -23.79 -9.11
N HIS A 22 16.85 -23.77 -7.80
CA HIS A 22 17.62 -22.71 -7.12
C HIS A 22 19.06 -22.66 -7.62
N THR A 23 19.69 -23.82 -7.77
CA THR A 23 21.08 -23.91 -8.24
C THR A 23 21.19 -23.46 -9.70
N ALA A 24 20.30 -23.93 -10.58
CA ALA A 24 20.27 -23.50 -11.97
C ALA A 24 20.04 -21.97 -12.09
N ALA A 25 19.16 -21.42 -11.25
CA ALA A 25 18.86 -19.99 -11.21
C ALA A 25 20.07 -19.15 -10.76
N ARG A 26 20.74 -19.56 -9.68
CA ARG A 26 21.92 -18.90 -9.10
C ARG A 26 23.09 -18.81 -10.09
N GLU A 27 23.26 -19.87 -10.88
CA GLU A 27 24.28 -19.99 -11.93
C GLU A 27 23.87 -19.32 -13.25
N GLY A 28 22.64 -18.80 -13.35
CA GLY A 28 22.13 -18.13 -14.55
C GLY A 28 21.91 -19.07 -15.74
N ARG A 29 21.57 -20.33 -15.49
CA ARG A 29 21.35 -21.38 -16.52
C ARG A 29 19.90 -21.41 -16.99
N GLY A 30 19.49 -20.42 -17.78
CA GLY A 30 18.08 -20.26 -18.22
C GLY A 30 17.44 -21.48 -18.88
N ASP A 31 18.12 -22.13 -19.84
CA ASP A 31 17.57 -23.34 -20.47
C ASP A 31 17.37 -24.49 -19.46
N THR A 32 18.28 -24.60 -18.48
CA THR A 32 18.16 -25.58 -17.40
C THR A 32 16.97 -25.26 -16.50
N CYS A 33 16.77 -23.98 -16.16
CA CYS A 33 15.60 -23.54 -15.40
C CYS A 33 14.29 -23.88 -16.12
N ARG A 34 14.19 -23.58 -17.43
CA ARG A 34 13.02 -23.90 -18.25
C ARG A 34 12.72 -25.40 -18.24
N ILE A 35 13.73 -26.23 -18.53
CA ILE A 35 13.56 -27.70 -18.56
C ILE A 35 13.13 -28.23 -17.19
N ILE A 36 13.72 -27.74 -16.09
CA ILE A 36 13.34 -28.17 -14.74
C ILE A 36 11.87 -27.87 -14.46
N ILE A 37 11.36 -26.69 -14.85
CA ILE A 37 9.95 -26.31 -14.68
C ILE A 37 9.03 -27.15 -15.58
N GLU A 38 9.38 -27.34 -16.85
CA GLU A 38 8.65 -28.20 -17.79
C GLU A 38 8.52 -29.64 -17.29
N MET A 39 9.51 -30.10 -16.52
CA MET A 39 9.50 -31.43 -15.90
C MET A 39 8.70 -31.51 -14.58
N GLY A 40 8.18 -30.39 -14.08
CA GLY A 40 7.39 -30.30 -12.83
C GLY A 40 8.12 -29.67 -11.64
N GLY A 41 9.28 -29.05 -11.85
CA GLY A 41 9.96 -28.28 -10.82
C GLY A 41 9.16 -27.04 -10.41
N ASP A 42 9.20 -26.69 -9.12
CA ASP A 42 8.37 -25.62 -8.56
C ASP A 42 9.22 -24.38 -8.20
N ALA A 43 8.92 -23.25 -8.84
CA ALA A 43 9.53 -21.95 -8.57
C ALA A 43 9.02 -21.24 -7.31
N SER A 44 8.05 -21.82 -6.58
CA SER A 44 7.52 -21.28 -5.33
C SER A 44 8.30 -21.72 -4.09
N VAL A 45 9.08 -22.81 -4.20
CA VAL A 45 9.84 -23.40 -3.09
C VAL A 45 10.83 -22.38 -2.52
N ARG A 46 10.91 -22.28 -1.19
CA ARG A 46 11.85 -21.40 -0.50
C ARG A 46 13.01 -22.16 0.12
N ASP A 47 14.21 -21.58 0.03
CA ASP A 47 15.42 -22.03 0.75
C ASP A 47 15.35 -21.62 2.25
N THR A 48 16.38 -21.96 3.03
CA THR A 48 16.44 -21.62 4.47
C THR A 48 16.55 -20.12 4.75
N LEU A 49 16.80 -19.30 3.74
CA LEU A 49 16.81 -17.83 3.79
C LEU A 49 15.50 -17.24 3.23
N TYR A 50 14.47 -18.07 3.05
CA TYR A 50 13.15 -17.70 2.50
C TYR A 50 13.17 -17.19 1.06
N ARG A 51 14.22 -17.49 0.29
CA ARG A 51 14.35 -17.08 -1.12
C ARG A 51 13.82 -18.16 -2.03
N THR A 52 13.06 -17.75 -3.05
CA THR A 52 12.65 -18.62 -4.16
C THR A 52 13.74 -18.73 -5.24
N PRO A 53 13.64 -19.66 -6.21
CA PRO A 53 14.51 -19.69 -7.38
C PRO A 53 14.57 -18.35 -8.12
N VAL A 54 13.45 -17.62 -8.18
CA VAL A 54 13.37 -16.28 -8.78
C VAL A 54 14.16 -15.25 -7.98
N ASP A 55 14.17 -15.36 -6.64
CA ASP A 55 14.89 -14.45 -5.74
C ASP A 55 16.40 -14.71 -5.79
N VAL A 56 16.84 -15.98 -5.84
CA VAL A 56 18.26 -16.33 -5.97
C VAL A 56 18.82 -16.07 -7.38
N ALA A 57 17.96 -16.00 -8.40
CA ALA A 57 18.35 -15.48 -9.70
C ALA A 57 18.77 -14.00 -9.59
N GLY A 58 18.24 -13.24 -8.62
CA GLY A 58 18.75 -11.92 -8.26
C GLY A 58 18.42 -10.79 -9.23
N LEU A 59 17.82 -9.74 -8.68
CA LEU A 59 18.16 -8.34 -8.93
C LEU A 59 18.03 -7.66 -7.56
N SER A 60 19.12 -7.51 -6.81
CA SER A 60 19.11 -6.56 -5.70
C SER A 60 19.67 -5.24 -6.20
N ASP A 61 19.12 -4.10 -5.78
CA ASP A 61 19.63 -2.77 -6.12
C ASP A 61 21.12 -2.60 -5.78
N ALA A 62 21.66 -3.42 -4.87
CA ALA A 62 23.08 -3.45 -4.52
C ALA A 62 23.97 -4.06 -5.62
N ASP A 63 23.42 -4.90 -6.51
CA ASP A 63 24.12 -5.50 -7.64
C ASP A 63 24.21 -4.55 -8.85
N GLU A 64 23.37 -3.51 -8.92
CA GLU A 64 23.40 -2.49 -9.99
C GLU A 64 24.54 -1.47 -9.81
N GLU A 65 24.97 -1.19 -8.57
CA GLU A 65 25.95 -0.15 -8.23
C GLU A 65 27.41 -0.49 -8.63
N VAL A 66 27.74 -1.71 -9.06
CA VAL A 66 29.12 -2.08 -9.44
C VAL A 66 29.26 -2.19 -10.96
N GLY A 67 28.95 -1.10 -11.65
CA GLY A 67 29.17 -0.95 -13.08
C GLY A 67 29.60 0.45 -13.47
N LYS A 68 30.83 0.85 -13.11
CA LYS A 68 31.46 2.16 -13.45
C LYS A 68 31.49 2.54 -14.96
N ARG A 69 30.82 1.81 -15.87
CA ARG A 69 30.81 2.06 -17.33
C ARG A 69 29.51 1.69 -18.06
N GLY A 70 28.34 1.67 -17.40
CA GLY A 70 27.06 1.51 -18.09
C GLY A 70 26.84 0.16 -18.78
N LYS A 71 27.55 -0.90 -18.37
CA LYS A 71 27.32 -2.29 -18.81
C LYS A 71 27.11 -3.17 -17.59
N LEU A 72 25.95 -3.85 -17.54
CA LEU A 72 25.65 -4.91 -16.56
C LEU A 72 26.78 -5.96 -16.56
N GLN A 73 27.26 -6.33 -15.38
CA GLN A 73 28.28 -7.38 -15.25
C GLN A 73 27.80 -8.69 -15.89
N PRO A 74 28.70 -9.51 -16.49
CA PRO A 74 28.32 -10.75 -17.18
C PRO A 74 27.48 -11.73 -16.34
N ASN A 75 27.69 -11.77 -15.02
CA ASN A 75 26.94 -12.61 -14.10
C ASN A 75 25.48 -12.14 -13.95
N ILE A 76 25.23 -10.83 -13.98
CA ILE A 76 23.88 -10.25 -13.90
C ILE A 76 23.08 -10.58 -15.17
N ARG A 77 23.73 -10.52 -16.35
CA ARG A 77 23.07 -10.89 -17.62
C ARG A 77 22.64 -12.35 -17.67
N LYS A 78 23.47 -13.26 -17.17
CA LYS A 78 23.14 -14.71 -17.12
C LYS A 78 21.98 -14.97 -16.17
N ARG A 79 22.03 -14.36 -14.98
CA ARG A 79 20.97 -14.42 -13.98
C ARG A 79 19.62 -13.88 -14.48
N ARG A 80 19.63 -12.77 -15.22
CA ARG A 80 18.43 -12.24 -15.90
C ARG A 80 17.79 -13.26 -16.85
N LYS A 81 18.59 -13.96 -17.66
CA LYS A 81 18.09 -15.03 -18.54
C LYS A 81 17.46 -16.20 -17.77
N ALA A 82 18.02 -16.54 -16.61
CA ALA A 82 17.40 -17.56 -15.76
C ALA A 82 16.05 -17.11 -15.21
N ARG A 83 15.96 -15.86 -14.78
CA ARG A 83 14.74 -15.26 -14.25
C ARG A 83 13.63 -15.19 -15.32
N GLU A 84 14.00 -14.74 -16.53
CA GLU A 84 13.14 -14.75 -17.72
C GLU A 84 12.63 -16.15 -18.04
N ALA A 85 13.51 -17.16 -18.05
CA ALA A 85 13.12 -18.55 -18.29
C ALA A 85 12.16 -19.09 -17.22
N ILE A 86 12.40 -18.77 -15.95
CA ILE A 86 11.53 -19.21 -14.85
C ILE A 86 10.14 -18.61 -14.97
N LEU A 87 10.06 -17.30 -15.10
CA LEU A 87 8.79 -16.58 -15.11
C LEU A 87 8.04 -16.76 -16.43
N GLY A 88 8.75 -16.97 -17.54
CA GLY A 88 8.19 -17.40 -18.81
C GLY A 88 7.51 -18.77 -18.71
N ALA A 89 8.12 -19.72 -18.00
CA ALA A 89 7.60 -21.09 -17.88
C ALA A 89 6.58 -21.30 -16.74
N GLN A 90 6.65 -20.52 -15.65
CA GLN A 90 5.74 -20.62 -14.51
C GLN A 90 5.09 -19.27 -14.22
N ALA A 91 3.93 -19.01 -14.83
CA ALA A 91 3.16 -17.77 -14.64
C ALA A 91 2.80 -17.53 -13.16
N SER A 92 2.62 -18.58 -12.36
CA SER A 92 2.34 -18.46 -10.92
C SER A 92 3.46 -17.82 -10.11
N ALA A 93 4.68 -17.73 -10.65
CA ALA A 93 5.79 -17.04 -10.00
C ALA A 93 5.81 -15.52 -10.25
N ARG A 94 4.95 -14.99 -11.13
CA ARG A 94 4.86 -13.57 -11.50
C ARG A 94 4.13 -12.74 -10.45
N VAL A 95 4.35 -11.43 -10.51
CA VAL A 95 3.62 -10.43 -9.72
C VAL A 95 2.38 -9.99 -10.49
N LEU A 96 1.20 -10.16 -9.89
CA LEU A 96 -0.05 -9.63 -10.44
C LEU A 96 -0.09 -8.11 -10.27
N VAL A 97 -0.47 -7.36 -11.30
CA VAL A 97 -0.81 -5.95 -11.21
C VAL A 97 -2.28 -5.81 -11.55
N VAL A 98 -3.09 -5.43 -10.56
CA VAL A 98 -4.53 -5.21 -10.73
C VAL A 98 -4.76 -3.74 -10.99
N TYR A 99 -5.37 -3.41 -12.13
CA TYR A 99 -5.71 -2.06 -12.52
C TYR A 99 -7.02 -2.10 -13.30
N HIS A 100 -7.94 -1.18 -13.01
CA HIS A 100 -9.25 -1.14 -13.68
C HIS A 100 -9.68 0.31 -13.92
N ASP A 101 -10.13 0.63 -15.14
CA ASP A 101 -10.42 2.01 -15.55
C ASP A 101 -11.59 2.65 -14.79
N GLU A 102 -12.51 1.85 -14.25
CA GLU A 102 -13.55 2.35 -13.34
C GLU A 102 -13.01 3.11 -12.11
N CYS A 103 -11.79 2.82 -11.64
CA CYS A 103 -11.13 3.61 -10.59
C CYS A 103 -10.86 5.08 -11.02
N LEU A 104 -10.84 5.36 -12.33
CA LEU A 104 -10.74 6.71 -12.89
C LEU A 104 -12.06 7.49 -12.76
N GLY A 105 -13.19 6.80 -12.57
CA GLY A 105 -14.52 7.41 -12.44
C GLY A 105 -14.70 8.25 -11.17
N HIS A 106 -13.82 8.10 -10.17
CA HIS A 106 -13.79 8.95 -9.00
C HIS A 106 -13.20 10.34 -9.32
N VAL A 107 -13.97 11.26 -9.89
CA VAL A 107 -13.47 12.60 -10.21
C VAL A 107 -13.41 13.49 -8.97
N THR A 108 -12.38 14.31 -8.87
CA THR A 108 -12.14 15.33 -7.83
C THR A 108 -12.01 16.71 -8.48
N LYS A 109 -11.83 17.79 -7.70
CA LYS A 109 -11.62 19.14 -8.26
C LYS A 109 -10.37 19.18 -9.16
N GLU A 110 -10.36 20.07 -10.14
CA GLU A 110 -9.18 20.26 -10.99
C GLU A 110 -7.94 20.60 -10.15
N GLY A 111 -6.80 20.00 -10.48
CA GLY A 111 -5.54 20.17 -9.76
C GLY A 111 -5.43 19.44 -8.41
N HIS A 112 -6.45 18.68 -8.00
CA HIS A 112 -6.44 17.94 -6.75
C HIS A 112 -5.33 16.86 -6.73
N GLN A 113 -4.69 16.66 -5.57
CA GLN A 113 -3.61 15.67 -5.44
C GLN A 113 -4.13 14.26 -5.69
N GLU A 114 -5.31 13.92 -5.14
CA GLU A 114 -5.97 12.65 -5.37
C GLU A 114 -6.79 12.71 -6.67
N ALA A 115 -6.12 12.52 -7.82
CA ALA A 115 -6.72 12.60 -9.15
C ALA A 115 -6.49 11.32 -9.99
N PRO A 116 -7.34 11.03 -10.99
CA PRO A 116 -7.22 9.85 -11.86
C PRO A 116 -5.83 9.67 -12.49
N ALA A 117 -5.15 10.78 -12.78
CA ALA A 117 -3.79 10.79 -13.34
C ALA A 117 -2.77 10.02 -12.49
N ARG A 118 -2.97 9.89 -11.17
CA ARG A 118 -2.07 9.15 -10.27
C ARG A 118 -1.94 7.68 -10.65
N ILE A 119 -3.06 6.96 -10.70
CA ILE A 119 -3.05 5.52 -11.00
C ILE A 119 -2.72 5.26 -12.46
N LYS A 120 -3.09 6.18 -13.37
CA LYS A 120 -2.67 6.12 -14.77
C LYS A 120 -1.15 6.24 -14.90
N ALA A 121 -0.53 7.22 -14.24
CA ALA A 121 0.92 7.39 -14.27
C ALA A 121 1.65 6.17 -13.67
N ILE A 122 1.14 5.58 -12.59
CA ILE A 122 1.69 4.36 -11.99
C ILE A 122 1.55 3.19 -12.98
N ALA A 123 0.34 2.94 -13.49
CA ALA A 123 0.10 1.84 -14.43
C ALA A 123 0.93 1.99 -15.71
N ASP A 124 1.01 3.20 -16.27
CA ASP A 124 1.84 3.52 -17.43
C ASP A 124 3.32 3.33 -17.10
N LYS A 125 3.79 3.66 -15.90
CA LYS A 125 5.18 3.41 -15.50
C LYS A 125 5.50 1.93 -15.39
N VAL A 126 4.56 1.13 -14.89
CA VAL A 126 4.68 -0.33 -14.74
C VAL A 126 4.50 -1.05 -16.09
N ARG A 127 3.70 -0.52 -17.02
CA ARG A 127 3.51 -1.05 -18.37
C ARG A 127 4.64 -0.64 -19.33
N SER A 128 5.07 0.62 -19.24
CA SER A 128 5.77 1.26 -20.35
C SER A 128 7.09 0.60 -20.65
N ASN A 129 7.78 -0.05 -19.69
CA ASN A 129 8.93 -0.97 -19.80
C ASN A 129 10.01 -0.65 -20.86
N LYS A 130 9.94 0.51 -21.53
CA LYS A 130 10.75 0.95 -22.65
C LYS A 130 12.02 1.53 -22.06
N GLY A 131 12.92 0.62 -21.70
CA GLY A 131 14.29 0.93 -21.31
C GLY A 131 14.55 1.03 -19.82
N SER A 132 13.63 0.63 -18.93
CA SER A 132 13.96 0.48 -17.50
C SER A 132 14.26 -0.97 -17.16
N ASP A 133 15.45 -1.24 -16.61
CA ASP A 133 15.85 -2.57 -16.09
C ASP A 133 15.03 -3.02 -14.85
N ARG A 134 14.02 -2.26 -14.41
CA ARG A 134 13.35 -2.43 -13.10
C ARG A 134 12.11 -3.33 -13.09
N PHE A 135 11.28 -3.27 -14.13
CA PHE A 135 10.04 -4.04 -14.23
C PHE A 135 10.00 -4.64 -15.63
N LEU A 136 10.32 -5.92 -15.75
CA LEU A 136 10.38 -6.56 -17.06
C LEU A 136 9.02 -7.19 -17.37
N GLU A 137 8.63 -7.19 -18.65
CA GLU A 137 7.30 -7.65 -19.09
C GLU A 137 6.97 -9.06 -18.60
N TRP A 138 7.96 -9.96 -18.56
CA TRP A 138 7.79 -11.33 -18.08
C TRP A 138 7.69 -11.46 -16.55
N GLU A 139 7.90 -10.39 -15.78
CA GLU A 139 7.75 -10.40 -14.31
C GLU A 139 6.33 -10.07 -13.86
N ILE A 140 5.53 -9.49 -14.76
CA ILE A 140 4.26 -8.87 -14.43
C ILE A 140 3.13 -9.56 -15.18
N ASP A 141 2.03 -9.79 -14.47
CA ASP A 141 0.76 -10.26 -14.98
C ASP A 141 -0.26 -9.14 -14.76
N PHE A 142 -0.66 -8.43 -15.81
CA PHE A 142 -1.65 -7.35 -15.69
C PHE A 142 -3.06 -7.92 -15.80
N SER A 143 -3.96 -7.49 -14.92
CA SER A 143 -5.37 -7.90 -14.97
C SER A 143 -6.29 -6.75 -14.57
N ASP A 144 -7.41 -6.69 -15.28
CA ASP A 144 -8.57 -5.85 -15.01
C ASP A 144 -9.83 -6.70 -14.74
N GLU A 145 -9.67 -8.00 -14.48
CA GLU A 145 -10.79 -8.94 -14.28
C GLU A 145 -11.42 -8.84 -12.88
N CYS A 146 -10.89 -7.99 -12.00
CA CYS A 146 -11.38 -7.86 -10.64
C CYS A 146 -12.81 -7.32 -10.62
N GLU A 147 -13.74 -7.99 -9.93
CA GLU A 147 -15.11 -7.49 -9.75
C GLU A 147 -15.17 -6.33 -8.74
N ARG A 148 -16.30 -5.61 -8.71
CA ARG A 148 -16.58 -4.70 -7.58
C ARG A 148 -16.82 -5.53 -6.33
N ALA A 149 -16.28 -5.11 -5.19
CA ALA A 149 -16.57 -5.76 -3.92
C ALA A 149 -18.09 -5.69 -3.63
N PRO A 150 -18.74 -6.80 -3.24
CA PRO A 150 -20.11 -6.74 -2.76
C PRO A 150 -20.15 -5.97 -1.43
N LEU A 151 -21.27 -5.30 -1.14
CA LEU A 151 -21.42 -4.55 0.11
C LEU A 151 -21.25 -5.42 1.37
N SER A 152 -21.49 -6.73 1.27
CA SER A 152 -21.22 -7.68 2.36
C SER A 152 -19.74 -7.75 2.74
N VAL A 153 -18.81 -7.46 1.83
CA VAL A 153 -17.37 -7.36 2.13
C VAL A 153 -17.06 -6.02 2.82
N ILE A 154 -17.65 -4.92 2.34
CA ILE A 154 -17.47 -3.59 2.96
C ILE A 154 -17.97 -3.60 4.42
N ARG A 155 -19.11 -4.25 4.66
CA ARG A 155 -19.73 -4.39 5.99
C ARG A 155 -18.96 -5.24 7.00
N ARG A 156 -17.89 -5.94 6.56
CA ARG A 156 -16.99 -6.65 7.48
C ARG A 156 -16.17 -5.68 8.33
N VAL A 157 -15.97 -4.46 7.84
CA VAL A 157 -15.09 -3.45 8.45
C VAL A 157 -15.72 -2.09 8.64
N HIS A 158 -16.88 -1.83 8.02
CA HIS A 158 -17.65 -0.60 8.15
C HIS A 158 -19.04 -0.86 8.71
N SER A 159 -19.59 0.11 9.43
CA SER A 159 -20.95 0.07 9.97
C SER A 159 -22.01 0.12 8.87
N GLU A 160 -23.18 -0.46 9.14
CA GLU A 160 -24.32 -0.37 8.22
C GLU A 160 -24.72 1.08 7.93
N ASP A 161 -24.68 1.92 8.97
CA ASP A 161 -25.02 3.33 8.87
C ASP A 161 -24.05 4.06 7.92
N TYR A 162 -22.74 3.80 8.05
CA TYR A 162 -21.75 4.40 7.17
C TYR A 162 -21.91 3.92 5.72
N VAL A 163 -22.08 2.60 5.51
CA VAL A 163 -22.27 2.03 4.18
C VAL A 163 -23.53 2.57 3.52
N SER A 164 -24.62 2.71 4.29
CA SER A 164 -25.88 3.29 3.81
C SER A 164 -25.71 4.76 3.45
N PHE A 165 -25.03 5.56 4.29
CA PHE A 165 -24.70 6.95 3.98
C PHE A 165 -23.96 7.09 2.65
N VAL A 166 -22.92 6.29 2.40
CA VAL A 166 -22.15 6.38 1.13
C VAL A 166 -23.01 6.01 -0.07
N ARG A 167 -23.87 4.99 0.06
CA ARG A 167 -24.80 4.58 -0.99
C ARG A 167 -25.81 5.68 -1.29
N ASP A 168 -26.42 6.26 -0.26
CA ASP A 168 -27.46 7.26 -0.40
C ASP A 168 -26.88 8.56 -0.96
N LEU A 169 -25.65 8.94 -0.57
CA LEU A 169 -24.90 10.02 -1.19
C LEU A 169 -24.63 9.75 -2.68
N SER A 170 -24.27 8.52 -3.04
CA SER A 170 -24.11 8.14 -4.46
C SER A 170 -25.41 8.34 -5.23
N SER A 171 -26.55 7.91 -4.71
CA SER A 171 -27.85 8.13 -5.36
C SER A 171 -28.17 9.62 -5.54
N GLN A 172 -27.83 10.46 -4.56
CA GLN A 172 -28.02 11.90 -4.65
C GLN A 172 -27.17 12.53 -5.75
N VAL A 173 -25.87 12.25 -5.75
CA VAL A 173 -24.93 12.81 -6.74
C VAL A 173 -25.23 12.30 -8.16
N GLN A 174 -25.80 11.10 -8.30
CA GLN A 174 -26.26 10.59 -9.61
C GLN A 174 -27.45 11.38 -10.17
N ASN A 175 -28.31 11.92 -9.31
CA ASN A 175 -29.47 12.72 -9.71
C ASN A 175 -29.15 14.20 -9.99
N GLU A 176 -27.93 14.64 -9.69
CA GLU A 176 -27.46 16.00 -9.99
C GLU A 176 -27.10 16.15 -11.49
N ASP A 177 -27.23 17.37 -12.03
CA ASP A 177 -26.84 17.68 -13.42
C ASP A 177 -25.36 17.32 -13.66
N GLU A 178 -25.00 16.90 -14.88
CA GLU A 178 -23.62 16.57 -15.26
C GLU A 178 -22.64 17.72 -15.01
N SER A 179 -23.11 18.97 -15.07
CA SER A 179 -22.32 20.16 -14.77
C SER A 179 -22.01 20.37 -13.27
N SER A 180 -22.66 19.63 -12.36
CA SER A 180 -22.57 19.85 -10.91
C SER A 180 -21.21 19.51 -10.29
N GLY A 181 -20.37 18.76 -11.02
CA GLY A 181 -19.01 18.44 -10.59
C GLY A 181 -18.94 17.60 -9.29
N PRO A 182 -17.74 17.46 -8.70
CA PRO A 182 -17.57 16.74 -7.44
C PRO A 182 -18.04 17.55 -6.22
N VAL A 183 -18.73 16.89 -5.29
CA VAL A 183 -19.21 17.47 -4.03
C VAL A 183 -18.20 17.28 -2.88
N PRO A 184 -18.14 18.19 -1.90
CA PRO A 184 -17.26 18.02 -0.73
C PRO A 184 -17.75 16.85 0.14
N TYR A 185 -16.90 15.84 0.34
CA TYR A 185 -17.25 14.60 1.04
C TYR A 185 -17.10 14.73 2.55
N THR A 186 -15.96 15.22 3.03
CA THR A 186 -15.66 15.29 4.47
C THR A 186 -16.71 16.07 5.27
N PRO A 187 -17.12 17.29 4.87
CA PRO A 187 -18.18 18.02 5.56
C PRO A 187 -19.52 17.27 5.61
N ARG A 188 -19.82 16.46 4.59
CA ARG A 188 -21.04 15.64 4.54
C ARG A 188 -20.97 14.48 5.52
N VAL A 189 -19.82 13.80 5.61
CA VAL A 189 -19.58 12.75 6.62
C VAL A 189 -19.70 13.33 8.03
N GLN A 190 -19.06 14.48 8.29
CA GLN A 190 -19.13 15.16 9.58
C GLN A 190 -20.57 15.52 9.96
N ASN A 191 -21.39 15.95 9.00
CA ASN A 191 -22.79 16.28 9.25
C ASN A 191 -23.63 15.03 9.52
N ALA A 192 -23.42 13.94 8.77
CA ALA A 192 -24.09 12.67 8.99
C ALA A 192 -23.76 12.08 10.38
N LEU A 193 -22.51 12.19 10.83
CA LEU A 193 -22.11 11.77 12.18
C LEU A 193 -22.78 12.59 13.30
N LYS A 194 -23.05 13.88 13.06
CA LYS A 194 -23.71 14.79 14.03
C LYS A 194 -25.23 14.65 14.03
N ASN A 195 -25.81 14.19 12.92
CA ASN A 195 -27.25 14.04 12.77
C ASN A 195 -27.57 12.69 12.09
N PRO A 196 -27.80 11.62 12.86
CA PRO A 196 -28.12 10.30 12.33
C PRO A 196 -29.42 10.24 11.49
N GLN A 197 -30.30 11.24 11.61
CA GLN A 197 -31.51 11.37 10.78
C GLN A 197 -31.28 12.16 9.48
N TRP A 198 -30.06 12.63 9.23
CA TRP A 198 -29.75 13.43 8.06
C TRP A 198 -29.77 12.55 6.80
N GLN A 199 -30.70 12.86 5.89
CA GLN A 199 -30.93 12.10 4.66
C GLN A 199 -30.09 12.57 3.46
N GLY A 200 -29.06 13.37 3.70
CA GLY A 200 -28.25 13.96 2.64
C GLY A 200 -28.85 15.23 2.02
N GLY A 201 -27.98 16.17 1.68
CA GLY A 201 -28.33 17.46 1.08
C GLY A 201 -27.29 18.54 1.36
N SER A 202 -27.29 19.63 0.61
CA SER A 202 -26.29 20.72 0.78
C SER A 202 -26.62 21.65 1.97
N LYS A 203 -27.81 21.52 2.57
CA LYS A 203 -28.28 22.36 3.67
C LYS A 203 -27.54 22.02 4.98
N GLY A 204 -26.80 22.98 5.52
CA GLY A 204 -25.99 22.82 6.75
C GLY A 204 -24.58 22.25 6.52
N VAL A 205 -24.24 21.91 5.27
CA VAL A 205 -22.87 21.53 4.89
C VAL A 205 -22.09 22.81 4.61
N LYS A 206 -21.04 23.09 5.40
CA LYS A 206 -20.15 24.26 5.17
C LYS A 206 -19.54 24.17 3.76
N ASP A 207 -19.32 25.33 3.15
CA ASP A 207 -18.78 25.42 1.79
C ASP A 207 -17.43 24.68 1.69
N GLY A 208 -17.24 23.96 0.58
CA GLY A 208 -16.17 22.98 0.37
C GLY A 208 -14.78 23.57 0.13
N GLY A 209 -14.50 24.78 0.62
CA GLY A 209 -13.20 25.43 0.56
C GLY A 209 -12.15 24.76 1.47
N GLU A 210 -12.61 24.04 2.51
CA GLU A 210 -11.76 23.32 3.47
C GLU A 210 -11.84 21.78 3.31
N SER A 211 -12.62 21.28 2.34
CA SER A 211 -12.73 19.84 2.09
C SER A 211 -11.61 19.38 1.18
N ASP A 212 -10.81 18.45 1.66
CA ASP A 212 -9.77 17.77 0.88
C ASP A 212 -10.30 16.49 0.22
N THR A 213 -11.36 15.89 0.75
CA THR A 213 -11.97 14.69 0.18
C THR A 213 -13.22 15.06 -0.61
N PHE A 214 -13.32 14.54 -1.82
CA PHE A 214 -14.43 14.82 -2.73
C PHE A 214 -15.23 13.55 -3.04
N PHE A 215 -16.45 13.72 -3.55
CA PHE A 215 -17.29 12.63 -4.02
C PHE A 215 -17.95 13.02 -5.35
N SER A 216 -18.03 12.10 -6.29
CA SER A 216 -18.60 12.31 -7.62
C SER A 216 -19.37 11.08 -8.07
N LYS A 217 -20.06 11.17 -9.22
CA LYS A 217 -20.92 10.09 -9.75
C LYS A 217 -20.22 8.72 -9.78
N GLY A 218 -18.93 8.66 -10.15
CA GLY A 218 -18.19 7.40 -10.19
C GLY A 218 -17.53 6.98 -8.88
N SER A 219 -17.61 7.76 -7.80
CA SER A 219 -16.93 7.48 -6.53
C SER A 219 -17.28 6.13 -5.93
N LEU A 220 -18.57 5.79 -5.83
CA LEU A 220 -18.99 4.54 -5.21
C LEU A 220 -18.47 3.34 -5.99
N ASN A 221 -18.65 3.35 -7.32
CA ASN A 221 -18.18 2.25 -8.17
C ASN A 221 -16.66 2.11 -8.13
N ALA A 222 -15.91 3.22 -8.18
CA ALA A 222 -14.47 3.23 -8.03
C ALA A 222 -14.01 2.67 -6.68
N ALA A 223 -14.66 3.08 -5.57
CA ALA A 223 -14.32 2.59 -4.22
C ALA A 223 -14.62 1.08 -4.07
N LEU A 224 -15.76 0.61 -4.60
CA LEU A 224 -16.08 -0.83 -4.60
C LEU A 224 -15.11 -1.62 -5.49
N ARG A 225 -14.70 -1.09 -6.64
CA ARG A 225 -13.68 -1.71 -7.50
C ARG A 225 -12.32 -1.75 -6.82
N ALA A 226 -11.93 -0.68 -6.12
CA ALA A 226 -10.68 -0.62 -5.38
C ALA A 226 -10.61 -1.70 -4.29
N THR A 227 -11.68 -1.90 -3.53
CA THR A 227 -11.75 -3.02 -2.56
C THR A 227 -11.79 -4.38 -3.27
N GLY A 228 -12.57 -4.51 -4.35
CA GLY A 228 -12.71 -5.78 -5.07
C GLY A 228 -11.42 -6.26 -5.73
N ALA A 229 -10.58 -5.33 -6.20
CA ALA A 229 -9.22 -5.61 -6.65
C ALA A 229 -8.35 -6.24 -5.56
N VAL A 230 -8.48 -5.80 -4.30
CA VAL A 230 -7.76 -6.39 -3.17
C VAL A 230 -8.25 -7.83 -2.91
N CYS A 231 -9.56 -8.07 -2.93
CA CYS A 231 -10.12 -9.43 -2.81
C CYS A 231 -9.63 -10.35 -3.95
N PHE A 232 -9.71 -9.87 -5.20
CA PHE A 232 -9.22 -10.61 -6.36
C PHE A 232 -7.73 -10.95 -6.26
N ALA A 233 -6.91 -10.00 -5.81
CA ALA A 233 -5.49 -10.23 -5.56
C ALA A 233 -5.25 -11.32 -4.50
N ILE A 234 -6.01 -11.31 -3.40
CA ILE A 234 -5.95 -12.34 -2.36
C ILE A 234 -6.28 -13.71 -2.95
N ASP A 235 -7.38 -13.82 -3.72
CA ASP A 235 -7.81 -15.08 -4.34
C ASP A 235 -6.74 -15.65 -5.27
N ARG A 236 -6.14 -14.79 -6.10
CA ARG A 236 -5.07 -15.14 -7.04
C ARG A 236 -3.82 -15.66 -6.33
N VAL A 237 -3.41 -14.99 -5.25
CA VAL A 237 -2.23 -15.40 -4.48
C VAL A 237 -2.50 -16.70 -3.70
N LEU A 238 -3.64 -16.82 -3.03
CA LEU A 238 -3.98 -18.01 -2.24
C LEU A 238 -4.25 -19.24 -3.11
N ALA A 239 -4.77 -19.06 -4.33
CA ALA A 239 -4.93 -20.12 -5.31
C ALA A 239 -3.59 -20.53 -5.98
N GLY A 240 -2.47 -19.89 -5.63
CA GLY A 240 -1.17 -20.16 -6.24
C GLY A 240 -1.09 -19.75 -7.71
N LYS A 241 -1.92 -18.80 -8.15
CA LYS A 241 -1.92 -18.29 -9.54
C LYS A 241 -0.96 -17.11 -9.74
N ASN A 242 -0.52 -16.46 -8.66
CA ASN A 242 0.54 -15.45 -8.65
C ASN A 242 1.32 -15.49 -7.33
N LYS A 243 2.58 -15.05 -7.34
CA LYS A 243 3.45 -15.05 -6.14
C LYS A 243 3.05 -13.93 -5.17
N SER A 244 2.70 -12.78 -5.72
CA SER A 244 2.27 -11.58 -5.01
C SER A 244 1.43 -10.73 -5.95
N ALA A 245 0.83 -9.66 -5.41
CA ALA A 245 0.00 -8.75 -6.17
C ALA A 245 0.25 -7.30 -5.75
N PHE A 246 0.10 -6.38 -6.71
CA PHE A 246 0.07 -4.94 -6.54
C PHE A 246 -1.28 -4.41 -7.06
N CYS A 247 -2.10 -3.88 -6.15
CA CYS A 247 -3.39 -3.30 -6.50
C CYS A 247 -3.21 -1.80 -6.79
N CYS A 248 -3.14 -1.43 -8.08
CA CYS A 248 -3.06 -0.04 -8.51
C CYS A 248 -4.46 0.58 -8.56
N VAL A 249 -4.99 0.91 -7.38
CA VAL A 249 -6.41 1.26 -7.19
C VAL A 249 -6.59 2.66 -6.62
N ARG A 250 -7.81 3.19 -6.80
CA ARG A 250 -8.22 4.52 -6.36
C ARG A 250 -9.75 4.56 -6.19
N PRO A 251 -10.30 5.20 -5.15
CA PRO A 251 -9.65 5.99 -4.08
C PRO A 251 -8.84 5.16 -3.06
N PRO A 252 -7.96 5.79 -2.24
CA PRO A 252 -7.27 5.14 -1.12
C PRO A 252 -8.26 4.78 0.01
N GLY A 253 -7.77 4.16 1.10
CA GLY A 253 -8.65 3.65 2.15
C GLY A 253 -8.22 3.77 3.63
N HIS A 254 -6.94 3.96 3.95
CA HIS A 254 -6.42 3.77 5.32
C HIS A 254 -6.87 4.79 6.38
N HIS A 255 -7.50 5.91 5.97
CA HIS A 255 -8.00 6.95 6.88
C HIS A 255 -9.47 6.76 7.34
N VAL A 256 -10.16 5.75 6.80
CA VAL A 256 -11.56 5.48 7.13
C VAL A 256 -11.65 4.38 8.17
N GLY A 257 -12.20 4.71 9.35
CA GLY A 257 -12.47 3.79 10.45
C GLY A 257 -13.85 3.13 10.32
N TYR A 258 -14.28 2.42 11.37
CA TYR A 258 -15.50 1.60 11.31
C TYR A 258 -16.78 2.41 11.01
N ASN A 259 -16.89 3.60 11.56
CA ASN A 259 -18.04 4.49 11.33
C ASN A 259 -17.74 5.58 10.28
N GLY A 260 -16.71 5.39 9.45
CA GLY A 260 -16.27 6.40 8.51
C GLY A 260 -15.18 7.31 9.07
N LEU A 261 -15.48 8.60 9.19
CA LEU A 261 -14.56 9.59 9.75
C LEU A 261 -14.38 9.37 11.26
N LEU A 262 -13.13 9.33 11.73
CA LEU A 262 -12.81 9.22 13.14
C LEU A 262 -13.22 10.49 13.90
N LYS A 263 -13.52 10.32 15.20
CA LYS A 263 -13.86 11.44 16.09
C LYS A 263 -12.71 12.47 16.08
N ASP A 264 -13.07 13.75 16.08
CA ASP A 264 -12.15 14.89 16.13
C ASP A 264 -11.21 15.01 14.91
N CYS A 265 -11.37 14.17 13.89
CA CYS A 265 -10.65 14.30 12.62
C CYS A 265 -11.29 15.37 11.72
N ILE A 266 -10.45 16.22 11.14
CA ILE A 266 -10.87 17.31 10.25
C ILE A 266 -11.04 16.88 8.79
N SER A 267 -10.57 15.67 8.43
CA SER A 267 -10.49 15.18 7.05
C SER A 267 -10.67 13.65 6.97
N CYS A 268 -11.24 13.17 5.85
CA CYS A 268 -11.31 11.75 5.50
C CYS A 268 -10.06 11.24 4.74
N GLY A 269 -9.04 12.07 4.54
CA GLY A 269 -7.76 11.70 3.94
C GLY A 269 -7.90 11.13 2.53
N PHE A 270 -8.82 11.67 1.74
CA PHE A 270 -9.19 11.18 0.41
C PHE A 270 -9.85 9.80 0.35
N CYS A 271 -10.06 9.16 1.51
CA CYS A 271 -10.50 7.78 1.59
C CYS A 271 -12.03 7.67 1.67
N ILE A 272 -12.59 6.64 1.04
CA ILE A 272 -14.04 6.35 1.08
C ILE A 272 -14.31 5.01 1.79
N PHE A 273 -13.64 3.94 1.40
CA PHE A 273 -13.69 2.66 2.11
C PHE A 273 -12.28 2.19 2.43
N ASN A 274 -12.13 1.53 3.57
CA ASN A 274 -10.87 0.92 3.95
C ASN A 274 -10.61 -0.38 3.18
N ASN A 275 -10.01 -0.24 1.98
CA ASN A 275 -9.72 -1.34 1.06
C ASN A 275 -8.87 -2.45 1.71
N VAL A 276 -7.82 -2.08 2.45
CA VAL A 276 -6.86 -3.04 3.02
C VAL A 276 -7.47 -3.83 4.17
N MET A 277 -8.25 -3.16 5.04
CA MET A 277 -8.93 -3.83 6.13
C MET A 277 -10.06 -4.74 5.63
N ALA A 278 -10.81 -4.31 4.61
CA ALA A 278 -11.81 -5.16 3.96
C ALA A 278 -11.15 -6.42 3.36
N GLY A 279 -9.98 -6.27 2.73
CA GLY A 279 -9.17 -7.39 2.26
C GLY A 279 -8.68 -8.31 3.37
N ALA A 280 -8.20 -7.75 4.49
CA ALA A 280 -7.74 -8.53 5.64
C ALA A 280 -8.86 -9.41 6.22
N MET A 281 -10.05 -8.83 6.45
CA MET A 281 -11.21 -9.57 6.92
C MET A 281 -11.73 -10.56 5.88
N TYR A 282 -11.68 -10.20 4.60
CA TYR A 282 -11.98 -11.11 3.51
C TYR A 282 -11.10 -12.37 3.56
N ALA A 283 -9.78 -12.23 3.71
CA ALA A 283 -8.87 -13.36 3.82
C ALA A 283 -9.16 -14.25 5.05
N LEU A 284 -9.37 -13.64 6.22
CA LEU A 284 -9.61 -14.35 7.49
C LEU A 284 -10.92 -15.14 7.51
N GLU A 285 -11.96 -14.65 6.84
CA GLU A 285 -13.30 -15.24 6.90
C GLU A 285 -13.62 -16.13 5.69
N THR A 286 -13.08 -15.82 4.51
CA THR A 286 -13.27 -16.64 3.30
C THR A 286 -12.32 -17.84 3.31
N TYR A 287 -11.11 -17.69 3.86
CA TYR A 287 -10.09 -18.74 3.90
C TYR A 287 -9.68 -19.17 5.32
N PRO A 288 -10.62 -19.45 6.25
CA PRO A 288 -10.29 -19.69 7.65
C PRO A 288 -9.48 -20.96 7.89
N LYS A 289 -9.40 -21.88 6.91
CA LYS A 289 -8.54 -23.08 6.99
C LYS A 289 -7.07 -22.77 6.69
N SER A 290 -6.83 -21.80 5.81
CA SER A 290 -5.49 -21.45 5.32
C SER A 290 -4.92 -20.21 6.00
N ILE A 291 -5.78 -19.25 6.35
CA ILE A 291 -5.41 -17.95 6.92
C ILE A 291 -6.04 -17.82 8.31
N LYS A 292 -5.18 -17.73 9.32
CA LYS A 292 -5.58 -17.53 10.73
C LYS A 292 -5.21 -16.15 11.25
N ARG A 293 -4.20 -15.53 10.64
CA ARG A 293 -3.66 -14.22 11.03
C ARG A 293 -3.27 -13.45 9.78
N VAL A 294 -3.44 -12.14 9.81
CA VAL A 294 -3.05 -11.21 8.75
C VAL A 294 -2.19 -10.11 9.37
N ALA A 295 -1.13 -9.69 8.68
CA ALA A 295 -0.38 -8.49 9.02
C ALA A 295 -0.69 -7.40 8.00
N VAL A 296 -1.08 -6.23 8.48
CA VAL A 296 -1.27 -5.01 7.69
C VAL A 296 -0.11 -4.08 8.01
N ILE A 297 0.73 -3.82 7.01
CA ILE A 297 1.91 -2.97 7.12
C ILE A 297 1.64 -1.72 6.29
N ASP A 298 1.41 -0.60 6.99
CA ASP A 298 1.19 0.71 6.41
C ASP A 298 2.52 1.47 6.29
N LEU A 299 2.89 1.76 5.05
CA LEU A 299 4.11 2.49 4.69
C LEU A 299 3.78 3.87 4.07
N ASP A 300 2.52 4.30 4.11
CA ASP A 300 2.14 5.65 3.72
C ASP A 300 2.79 6.67 4.66
N VAL A 301 3.03 7.88 4.16
CA VAL A 301 3.64 8.95 4.97
C VAL A 301 2.71 9.39 6.11
N HIS A 302 1.40 9.21 5.96
CA HIS A 302 0.41 9.52 6.98
C HIS A 302 0.05 8.27 7.78
N HIS A 303 -0.27 8.47 9.06
CA HIS A 303 -0.78 7.39 9.90
C HIS A 303 -2.10 6.83 9.34
N GLY A 304 -2.17 5.52 9.16
CA GLY A 304 -3.40 4.78 8.83
C GLY A 304 -4.39 4.70 9.99
N ASN A 305 -4.80 5.84 10.54
CA ASN A 305 -5.68 5.97 11.70
C ASN A 305 -7.02 5.23 11.55
N GLY A 306 -7.58 5.17 10.33
CA GLY A 306 -8.78 4.40 10.04
C GLY A 306 -8.56 2.89 10.11
N SER A 307 -7.45 2.42 9.55
CA SER A 307 -7.06 1.01 9.67
C SER A 307 -6.84 0.63 11.13
N GLU A 308 -6.17 1.48 11.90
CA GLU A 308 -5.94 1.28 13.33
C GLU A 308 -7.24 1.19 14.13
N ASP A 309 -8.21 2.08 13.89
CA ASP A 309 -9.54 2.04 14.51
C ASP A 309 -10.26 0.71 14.26
N ILE A 310 -10.24 0.22 13.02
CA ILE A 310 -10.85 -1.05 12.64
C ILE A 310 -10.13 -2.22 13.32
N VAL A 311 -8.80 -2.20 13.41
CA VAL A 311 -8.01 -3.25 14.08
C VAL A 311 -8.38 -3.34 15.56
N ARG A 312 -8.45 -2.21 16.27
CA ARG A 312 -8.89 -2.18 17.68
C ARG A 312 -10.25 -2.85 17.87
N ARG A 313 -11.18 -2.62 16.95
CA ARG A 313 -12.49 -3.28 16.99
C ARG A 313 -12.36 -4.79 16.78
N ILE A 314 -11.70 -5.22 15.71
CA ILE A 314 -11.53 -6.64 15.38
C ILE A 314 -10.87 -7.39 16.53
N SER A 315 -9.84 -6.80 17.16
CA SER A 315 -9.10 -7.43 18.25
C SER A 315 -9.94 -7.72 19.50
N ARG A 316 -11.09 -7.04 19.70
CA ARG A 316 -12.00 -7.35 20.82
C ARG A 316 -12.68 -8.71 20.65
N GLU A 317 -12.93 -9.11 19.41
CA GLU A 317 -13.55 -10.39 19.07
C GLU A 317 -12.50 -11.45 18.69
N ARG A 318 -11.37 -11.00 18.10
CA ARG A 318 -10.34 -11.86 17.50
C ARG A 318 -8.93 -11.28 17.76
N PRO A 319 -8.44 -11.31 19.01
CA PRO A 319 -7.27 -10.54 19.47
C PRO A 319 -6.00 -10.74 18.65
N ASP A 320 -5.72 -11.97 18.22
CA ASP A 320 -4.47 -12.29 17.52
C ASP A 320 -4.62 -12.41 15.99
N SER A 321 -5.78 -12.02 15.45
CA SER A 321 -6.11 -12.26 14.05
C SER A 321 -5.53 -11.22 13.09
N VAL A 322 -5.30 -10.01 13.56
CA VAL A 322 -4.73 -8.93 12.76
C VAL A 322 -3.58 -8.27 13.52
N PHE A 323 -2.44 -8.12 12.87
CA PHE A 323 -1.34 -7.25 13.31
C PHE A 323 -1.35 -5.99 12.46
N PHE A 324 -1.21 -4.83 13.08
CA PHE A 324 -1.09 -3.55 12.38
C PHE A 324 0.23 -2.88 12.71
N PHE A 325 0.97 -2.52 11.68
CA PHE A 325 2.17 -1.72 11.79
C PHE A 325 2.03 -0.49 10.90
N SER A 326 2.30 0.70 11.43
CA SER A 326 2.35 1.91 10.63
C SER A 326 3.63 2.69 10.90
N VAL A 327 4.36 3.02 9.84
CA VAL A 327 5.45 4.00 9.89
C VAL A 327 4.97 5.27 9.21
N HIS A 328 5.02 6.40 9.90
CA HIS A 328 4.41 7.64 9.42
C HIS A 328 5.06 8.86 10.05
N VAL A 329 4.92 10.01 9.41
CA VAL A 329 5.39 11.28 9.96
C VAL A 329 4.47 11.69 11.12
N TYR A 330 5.06 11.96 12.27
CA TYR A 330 4.34 12.38 13.47
C TYR A 330 5.17 13.43 14.21
N GLN A 331 4.51 14.47 14.68
CA GLN A 331 5.13 15.51 15.49
C GLN A 331 4.74 15.33 16.97
N PRO A 332 5.67 14.92 17.84
CA PRO A 332 5.39 14.85 19.27
C PRO A 332 5.18 16.23 19.89
N GLN A 333 4.33 16.31 20.90
CA GLN A 333 4.27 17.48 21.78
C GLN A 333 5.63 17.71 22.46
N GLY A 334 6.04 18.97 22.60
CA GLY A 334 7.35 19.32 23.18
C GLY A 334 8.55 19.09 22.26
N SER A 335 8.35 18.82 20.97
CA SER A 335 9.42 18.66 19.96
C SER A 335 10.15 19.96 19.59
N GLY A 336 9.79 21.10 20.20
CA GLY A 336 10.40 22.41 19.94
C GLY A 336 9.95 23.08 18.63
N LEU A 337 8.99 22.46 17.92
CA LEU A 337 8.32 23.02 16.76
C LEU A 337 7.09 23.82 17.18
N PRO A 338 6.60 24.76 16.34
CA PRO A 338 5.38 25.50 16.63
C PRO A 338 4.21 24.56 16.95
N GLU A 339 3.53 24.78 18.08
CA GLU A 339 2.40 23.96 18.54
C GLU A 339 1.24 23.88 17.52
N ASN A 340 1.22 24.79 16.55
CA ASN A 340 0.21 24.86 15.49
C ASN A 340 0.56 24.08 14.21
N TYR A 341 1.73 23.43 14.12
CA TYR A 341 2.06 22.55 13.00
C TYR A 341 1.76 21.09 13.38
N GLU A 342 0.65 20.57 12.88
CA GLU A 342 0.26 19.17 13.04
C GLU A 342 0.21 18.52 11.66
N PHE A 343 1.05 17.51 11.43
CA PHE A 343 0.99 16.71 10.21
C PHE A 343 -0.23 15.80 10.29
N TYR A 344 -1.13 15.89 9.31
CA TYR A 344 -2.34 15.06 9.28
C TYR A 344 -1.97 13.56 9.34
N PRO A 345 -2.69 12.72 10.12
CA PRO A 345 -3.89 13.02 10.91
C PRO A 345 -3.62 13.43 12.37
N GLY A 346 -2.38 13.68 12.79
CA GLY A 346 -2.08 14.04 14.18
C GLY A 346 -2.19 12.89 15.18
N SER A 347 -2.26 11.64 14.71
CA SER A 347 -2.37 10.43 15.54
C SER A 347 -1.25 9.43 15.22
N GLY A 348 -1.21 8.31 15.95
CA GLY A 348 -0.16 7.29 15.80
C GLY A 348 1.09 7.54 16.65
N GLY A 349 1.00 8.43 17.65
CA GLY A 349 2.15 8.78 18.50
C GLY A 349 2.65 7.66 19.43
N GLY A 350 1.92 6.56 19.58
CA GLY A 350 2.29 5.45 20.46
C GLY A 350 1.70 4.12 20.03
N ASP A 351 2.30 3.04 20.52
CA ASP A 351 1.86 1.66 20.27
C ASP A 351 0.56 1.34 21.03
N ASP A 352 -0.19 0.37 20.52
CA ASP A 352 -1.36 -0.21 21.20
C ASP A 352 -1.24 -1.74 21.17
N VAL A 353 -0.27 -2.24 21.93
CA VAL A 353 0.14 -3.65 21.94
C VAL A 353 -0.95 -4.60 22.41
N VAL A 354 -1.92 -4.12 23.20
CA VAL A 354 -3.09 -4.90 23.64
C VAL A 354 -3.95 -5.30 22.43
N HIS A 355 -3.99 -4.46 21.41
CA HIS A 355 -4.73 -4.68 20.18
C HIS A 355 -3.81 -5.04 19.00
N ASN A 356 -2.56 -5.45 19.27
CA ASN A 356 -1.58 -5.88 18.27
C ASN A 356 -1.23 -4.78 17.24
N ILE A 357 -1.11 -3.54 17.73
CA ILE A 357 -0.80 -2.35 16.95
C ILE A 357 0.57 -1.81 17.36
N VAL A 358 1.43 -1.57 16.38
CA VAL A 358 2.75 -0.94 16.53
C VAL A 358 2.84 0.28 15.62
N ASN A 359 3.14 1.43 16.20
CA ASN A 359 3.36 2.66 15.48
C ASN A 359 4.85 3.05 15.55
N ALA A 360 5.41 3.35 14.39
CA ALA A 360 6.77 3.85 14.23
C ALA A 360 6.72 5.33 13.78
N PRO A 361 6.41 6.27 14.70
CA PRO A 361 6.34 7.68 14.38
C PRO A 361 7.73 8.21 14.00
N LEU A 362 7.79 8.90 12.86
CA LEU A 362 8.99 9.54 12.33
C LEU A 362 8.88 11.05 12.54
N VAL A 363 9.87 11.62 13.22
CA VAL A 363 9.98 13.08 13.32
C VAL A 363 10.34 13.63 11.93
N PRO A 364 9.70 14.72 11.46
CA PRO A 364 10.02 15.28 10.16
C PRO A 364 11.51 15.65 10.06
N CYS A 365 12.13 15.36 8.90
CA CYS A 365 13.57 15.52 8.73
C CYS A 365 14.04 16.97 8.87
N TRP A 366 13.19 17.95 8.60
CA TRP A 366 13.49 19.38 8.75
C TRP A 366 13.59 19.84 10.22
N CYS A 367 13.17 19.02 11.18
CA CYS A 367 13.22 19.34 12.60
C CYS A 367 14.60 19.14 13.22
N ASN A 368 15.45 18.30 12.61
CA ASN A 368 16.81 18.04 13.07
C ASN A 368 17.87 19.00 12.51
N ASP A 369 17.48 19.89 11.59
CA ASP A 369 18.40 20.76 10.87
C ASP A 369 18.45 22.17 11.52
N LYS A 370 19.15 22.26 12.66
CA LYS A 370 19.32 23.51 13.45
C LYS A 370 19.89 24.70 12.65
N ASN A 371 20.44 24.47 11.46
CA ASN A 371 21.12 25.49 10.64
C ASN A 371 20.47 25.80 9.27
N ARG A 372 19.30 25.24 8.92
CA ARG A 372 18.72 25.46 7.57
C ARG A 372 17.32 26.05 7.51
N PHE A 373 16.53 25.94 8.56
CA PHE A 373 15.17 26.50 8.59
C PHE A 373 15.09 27.73 9.50
N THR A 374 15.66 28.84 9.05
CA THR A 374 15.16 30.14 9.50
C THR A 374 13.78 30.37 8.86
N ALA A 375 12.90 31.15 9.50
CA ALA A 375 11.61 31.53 8.92
C ALA A 375 11.72 32.11 7.49
N ALA A 376 12.89 32.64 7.13
CA ALA A 376 13.22 33.10 5.78
C ALA A 376 13.39 31.95 4.75
N GLY A 377 13.92 30.79 5.16
CA GLY A 377 14.09 29.61 4.31
C GLY A 377 12.77 28.90 3.99
N ALA A 378 11.87 28.81 4.97
CA ALA A 378 10.52 28.25 4.79
C ALA A 378 9.68 29.05 3.77
N LYS A 379 9.75 30.39 3.83
CA LYS A 379 9.08 31.28 2.85
C LYS A 379 9.60 31.11 1.42
N LYS A 380 10.88 30.74 1.24
CA LYS A 380 11.51 30.57 -0.07
C LYS A 380 11.22 29.21 -0.72
N HIS A 381 10.84 28.19 0.06
CA HIS A 381 10.60 26.84 -0.45
C HIS A 381 9.12 26.42 -0.48
N PHE A 382 8.25 27.01 0.35
CA PHE A 382 6.88 26.51 0.52
C PHE A 382 5.76 27.53 0.31
N GLY A 383 6.04 28.73 -0.18
CA GLY A 383 5.00 29.75 -0.31
C GLY A 383 4.47 30.19 1.07
N HIS A 384 3.49 31.09 1.08
CA HIS A 384 3.16 31.93 2.24
C HIS A 384 2.58 31.15 3.44
N PHE A 385 3.31 31.12 4.55
CA PHE A 385 2.76 30.97 5.91
C PHE A 385 3.18 32.17 6.79
N PRO A 386 2.32 32.61 7.74
CA PRO A 386 2.58 33.79 8.57
C PRO A 386 3.59 33.48 9.70
N PRO A 387 4.42 34.45 10.11
CA PRO A 387 5.53 34.22 11.04
C PRO A 387 5.14 34.51 12.49
N SER A 388 5.60 33.67 13.43
CA SER A 388 5.99 34.13 14.77
C SER A 388 7.06 33.18 15.32
N ALA A 389 8.32 33.61 15.25
CA ALA A 389 9.48 32.87 15.73
C ALA A 389 9.88 33.35 17.12
N ALA A 390 10.23 32.41 17.99
CA ALA A 390 11.18 32.63 19.07
C ALA A 390 12.26 31.53 18.98
N SER A 391 13.52 31.94 19.01
CA SER A 391 14.71 31.10 18.86
C SER A 391 15.03 30.31 20.13
N PRO A 392 15.45 29.03 20.06
CA PRO A 392 16.09 28.35 21.18
C PRO A 392 17.59 28.10 20.97
N SER A 393 18.31 28.10 22.09
CA SER A 393 19.74 27.83 22.22
C SER A 393 20.05 26.34 22.43
N SER A 394 21.22 25.96 21.89
CA SER A 394 22.12 24.85 22.29
C SER A 394 21.75 23.40 21.92
N SER A 395 22.79 22.56 21.97
CA SER A 395 23.21 21.59 20.97
C SER A 395 23.27 20.16 21.49
N SER A 396 22.92 19.19 20.64
CA SER A 396 23.48 17.83 20.64
C SER A 396 23.27 17.24 19.24
N THR A 397 24.33 16.65 18.71
CA THR A 397 24.45 16.20 17.32
C THR A 397 24.33 14.69 17.33
N LEU A 398 23.31 14.14 16.67
CA LEU A 398 23.23 12.71 16.34
C LEU A 398 23.60 12.53 14.86
N GLY A 399 24.57 11.65 14.62
CA GLY A 399 25.18 11.42 13.31
C GLY A 399 24.21 10.85 12.28
N TYR A 400 24.36 11.31 11.04
CA TYR A 400 23.59 10.88 9.87
C TYR A 400 23.99 9.46 9.42
N CYS A 401 23.06 8.51 9.47
CA CYS A 401 23.10 7.30 8.64
C CYS A 401 22.34 7.57 7.34
N SER A 402 22.80 6.96 6.24
CA SER A 402 22.11 7.03 4.95
C SER A 402 20.62 6.61 5.11
N GLY A 403 19.69 7.30 4.43
CA GLY A 403 18.25 7.09 4.64
C GLY A 403 17.76 5.65 4.43
N ARG A 404 18.51 4.83 3.64
CA ARG A 404 18.20 3.40 3.43
C ARG A 404 18.59 2.51 4.61
N ASP A 405 19.69 2.80 5.29
CA ASP A 405 20.13 2.03 6.46
C ASP A 405 19.32 2.41 7.70
N TRP A 406 18.92 3.68 7.81
CA TRP A 406 18.05 4.16 8.87
C TRP A 406 16.64 3.53 8.81
N PHE A 407 16.01 3.49 7.62
CA PHE A 407 14.69 2.89 7.43
C PHE A 407 14.68 1.38 7.75
N LYS A 408 15.73 0.66 7.32
CA LYS A 408 15.89 -0.77 7.63
C LYS A 408 16.08 -1.01 9.13
N HIS A 409 16.89 -0.20 9.82
CA HIS A 409 17.12 -0.37 11.26
C HIS A 409 15.87 -0.05 12.09
N GLN A 410 15.20 1.07 11.84
CA GLN A 410 14.01 1.48 12.60
C GLN A 410 12.85 0.48 12.44
N ILE A 411 12.62 -0.04 11.23
CA ILE A 411 11.55 -1.01 10.98
C ILE A 411 11.91 -2.40 11.49
N ARG A 412 13.14 -2.86 11.25
CA ARG A 412 13.56 -4.20 11.67
C ARG A 412 13.53 -4.36 13.18
N ASP A 413 14.00 -3.37 13.92
CA ASP A 413 14.08 -3.44 15.39
C ASP A 413 12.71 -3.26 16.06
N ARG A 414 11.69 -2.77 15.32
CA ARG A 414 10.29 -2.65 15.78
C ARG A 414 9.42 -3.85 15.38
N LEU A 415 9.76 -4.54 14.29
CA LEU A 415 9.01 -5.70 13.76
C LEU A 415 9.51 -7.06 14.27
N LEU A 416 10.78 -7.16 14.67
CA LEU A 416 11.38 -8.35 15.29
C LEU A 416 11.34 -8.25 16.81
#